data_AF-A0A846ELC1-F1
#
_entry.id   AF-A0A846ELC1-F1
#
_cell.length_a   1.000
_cell.length_b   1.000
_cell.length_c   1.000
_cell.angle_alpha   90.00
_cell.angle_beta   90.00
_cell.angle_gamma   90.00
#
_symmetry.space_group_name_H-M   'P 1'
#
loop_
_entity.id
_entity.type
_entity.pdbx_description
1 polymer ?
#
loop_
_entity_poly.entity_id
_entity_poly.type
_entity_poly.pdbx_seq_one_letter_code
_entity_poly.pdbx_strand_id
1 'polypeptide(L)'
;MLNHKRSPVIYDSALLNKIATQLCKTVVTIYYQKPELLTERYRKVQWENPANQLALTNKLRELLGSSQNWEELIKKIEVSFTAILVNEVINSPPIQELFTEIRHHHPIYSNNNNNGTKPDHTKISLQPLGIAVLLLDAENLQINTNTEKFLATVCHLPIQVKIAFANWSNRGKLDIELHERGYDLIHVPAGRDNADGKMIAFGASIHELYPNAKAVFVCSSDKVMTNLCNHLQQHGLIVYQVSQHGENINIINNKTGETTVHNIKPSPELPSINQFITQLKTILQAEKKLRGVCWMKLSQLVQNYKHQYQLSVSLIVSRYLPGKQFRDILINYPADFVIHQIDDGGEVYVSLFTNDSFTTVHQDAVLNGTNSNLGLVVVNIESPLDLETAIKNILMELSAKSENRTFDISILASKFKQKYNKPITEQMKELQIGGSFVKFLQSCSSLEVTFNENKWEVSEPASSNYKSLENTSAIHSALDLEQALKIIILELTNNSNYDYVDASVLGVKFHHKYGKPITKQMKDIQINGSFIKFLESCSSFQIQQQGNKYKVLIYNHS
;
A
#
# COMPACT_ATOMS: atom_id res chain seq x y z
N MET A 1 46.02 -19.06 -12.94
CA MET A 1 44.62 -19.55 -12.99
C MET A 1 44.63 -21.03 -12.67
N LEU A 2 44.23 -21.41 -11.45
CA LEU A 2 44.12 -22.81 -11.03
C LEU A 2 42.74 -23.01 -10.40
N ASN A 3 41.94 -23.82 -11.10
CA ASN A 3 40.59 -24.23 -10.70
C ASN A 3 40.64 -25.09 -9.44
N HIS A 4 40.19 -24.57 -8.31
CA HIS A 4 39.81 -25.43 -7.18
C HIS A 4 38.42 -26.02 -7.43
N LYS A 5 38.41 -27.28 -7.90
CA LYS A 5 37.24 -28.16 -7.81
C LYS A 5 36.82 -28.27 -6.33
N ARG A 6 35.66 -27.71 -5.97
CA ARG A 6 35.01 -27.99 -4.69
C ARG A 6 34.56 -29.46 -4.66
N SER A 7 35.04 -30.21 -3.68
CA SER A 7 34.54 -31.56 -3.40
C SER A 7 33.13 -31.47 -2.79
N PRO A 8 32.23 -32.42 -3.06
CA PRO A 8 30.88 -32.41 -2.50
C PRO A 8 30.94 -32.64 -0.99
N VAL A 9 30.25 -31.78 -0.23
CA VAL A 9 30.08 -31.97 1.22
C VAL A 9 29.13 -33.15 1.41
N ILE A 10 29.66 -34.33 1.74
CA ILE A 10 28.84 -35.47 2.16
C ILE A 10 28.39 -35.18 3.59
N TYR A 11 27.14 -34.77 3.77
CA TYR A 11 26.56 -34.59 5.09
C TYR A 11 26.49 -35.92 5.84
N ASP A 12 26.86 -35.91 7.12
CA ASP A 12 26.76 -37.08 7.99
C ASP A 12 25.33 -37.64 7.97
N SER A 13 25.19 -38.91 7.59
CA SER A 13 23.92 -39.64 7.54
C SER A 13 23.18 -39.56 8.88
N ALA A 14 23.90 -39.50 10.01
CA ALA A 14 23.30 -39.35 11.33
C ALA A 14 22.64 -37.97 11.52
N LEU A 15 23.26 -36.89 11.01
CA LEU A 15 22.71 -35.54 11.06
C LEU A 15 21.46 -35.42 10.17
N LEU A 16 21.54 -35.95 8.94
CA LEU A 16 20.39 -35.96 8.02
C LEU A 16 19.21 -36.74 8.60
N ASN A 17 19.47 -37.87 9.27
CA ASN A 17 18.44 -38.65 9.93
C ASN A 17 17.83 -37.91 11.13
N LYS A 18 18.64 -37.20 11.91
CA LYS A 18 18.18 -36.36 13.03
C LYS A 18 17.24 -35.25 12.53
N ILE A 19 17.65 -34.54 11.47
CA ILE A 19 16.84 -33.47 10.86
C ILE A 19 15.54 -34.05 10.29
N ALA A 20 15.60 -35.13 9.50
CA ALA A 20 14.41 -35.74 8.91
C ALA A 20 13.41 -36.26 9.97
N THR A 21 13.92 -36.80 11.09
CA THR A 21 13.09 -37.24 12.22
C THR A 21 12.40 -36.06 12.89
N GLN A 22 13.13 -34.97 13.12
CA GLN A 22 12.57 -33.76 13.75
C GLN A 22 11.49 -33.12 12.88
N LEU A 23 11.74 -33.00 11.57
CA LEU A 23 10.77 -32.48 10.62
C LEU A 23 9.48 -33.32 10.59
N CYS A 24 9.61 -34.66 10.59
CA CYS A 24 8.46 -35.55 10.64
C CYS A 24 7.66 -35.38 11.95
N LYS A 25 8.34 -35.27 13.10
CA LYS A 25 7.68 -35.00 14.38
C LYS A 25 6.90 -33.69 14.36
N THR A 26 7.46 -32.63 13.79
CA THR A 26 6.75 -31.34 13.66
C THR A 26 5.45 -31.50 12.85
N VAL A 27 5.49 -32.22 11.72
CA VAL A 27 4.28 -32.48 10.91
C VAL A 27 3.22 -33.25 11.71
N VAL A 28 3.64 -34.26 12.49
CA VAL A 28 2.74 -35.04 13.34
C VAL A 28 2.18 -34.18 14.48
N THR A 29 2.98 -33.33 15.11
CA THR A 29 2.51 -32.38 16.14
C THR A 29 1.47 -31.41 15.58
N ILE A 30 1.70 -30.88 14.38
CA ILE A 30 0.76 -29.98 13.70
C ILE A 30 -0.55 -30.72 13.40
N TYR A 31 -0.48 -31.99 12.98
CA TYR A 31 -1.67 -32.81 12.75
C TYR A 31 -2.56 -32.92 14.00
N TYR A 32 -1.96 -33.21 15.17
CA TYR A 32 -2.73 -33.35 16.41
C TYR A 32 -3.22 -32.02 16.99
N GLN A 33 -2.47 -30.94 16.81
CA GLN A 33 -2.82 -29.63 17.37
C GLN A 33 -3.80 -28.85 16.48
N LYS A 34 -3.52 -28.77 15.17
CA LYS A 34 -4.28 -27.99 14.19
C LYS A 34 -4.17 -28.59 12.78
N PRO A 35 -4.98 -29.61 12.45
CA PRO A 35 -4.89 -30.33 11.17
C PRO A 35 -5.22 -29.45 9.94
N GLU A 36 -5.94 -28.35 10.13
CA GLU A 36 -6.22 -27.34 9.09
C GLU A 36 -4.97 -26.70 8.49
N LEU A 37 -3.86 -26.69 9.24
CA LEU A 37 -2.57 -26.15 8.82
C LEU A 37 -1.82 -27.06 7.83
N LEU A 38 -2.27 -28.32 7.69
CA LEU A 38 -1.76 -29.26 6.70
C LEU A 38 -2.57 -29.15 5.41
N THR A 39 -1.89 -29.38 4.28
CA THR A 39 -2.55 -29.53 2.98
C THR A 39 -3.49 -30.74 3.00
N GLU A 40 -4.55 -30.70 2.19
CA GLU A 40 -5.61 -31.72 2.21
C GLU A 40 -5.09 -33.15 2.05
N ARG A 41 -4.02 -33.32 1.25
CA ARG A 41 -3.33 -34.60 1.04
C ARG A 41 -2.76 -35.17 2.34
N TYR A 42 -2.13 -34.34 3.17
CA TYR A 42 -1.44 -34.77 4.40
C TYR A 42 -2.39 -34.82 5.61
N ARG A 43 -3.57 -34.21 5.50
CA ARG A 43 -4.64 -34.27 6.51
C ARG A 43 -5.35 -35.63 6.55
N LYS A 44 -5.36 -36.37 5.43
CA LYS A 44 -6.00 -37.69 5.30
C LYS A 44 -5.07 -38.86 5.68
N VAL A 45 -3.82 -38.58 6.02
CA VAL A 45 -2.84 -39.61 6.41
C VAL A 45 -3.06 -39.98 7.88
N GLN A 46 -3.05 -41.29 8.18
CA GLN A 46 -3.12 -41.80 9.55
C GLN A 46 -1.74 -41.68 10.21
N TRP A 47 -1.47 -40.56 10.87
CA TRP A 47 -0.18 -40.28 11.50
C TRP A 47 0.06 -41.07 12.79
N GLU A 48 -0.96 -41.71 13.36
CA GLU A 48 -0.80 -42.68 14.46
C GLU A 48 0.04 -43.89 14.03
N ASN A 49 0.03 -44.24 12.73
CA ASN A 49 0.73 -45.40 12.21
C ASN A 49 2.24 -45.10 12.07
N PRO A 50 3.13 -45.81 12.79
CA PRO A 50 4.57 -45.62 12.71
C PRO A 50 5.14 -45.83 11.30
N ALA A 51 4.49 -46.65 10.46
CA ALA A 51 4.90 -46.87 9.08
C ALA A 51 4.78 -45.60 8.23
N ASN A 52 3.76 -44.77 8.46
CA ASN A 52 3.55 -43.51 7.75
C ASN A 52 4.57 -42.44 8.18
N GLN A 53 4.90 -42.39 9.47
CA GLN A 53 5.96 -41.51 9.97
C GLN A 53 7.32 -41.92 9.38
N LEU A 54 7.65 -43.22 9.40
CA LEU A 54 8.88 -43.74 8.82
C LEU A 54 8.97 -43.48 7.31
N ALA A 55 7.86 -43.60 6.58
CA ALA A 55 7.80 -43.30 5.15
C ALA A 55 8.10 -41.81 4.86
N LEU A 56 7.55 -40.89 5.67
CA LEU A 56 7.84 -39.46 5.55
C LEU A 56 9.31 -39.16 5.92
N THR A 57 9.81 -39.71 7.03
CA THR A 57 11.21 -39.55 7.44
C THR A 57 12.18 -40.05 6.38
N ASN A 58 11.92 -41.21 5.77
CA ASN A 58 12.75 -41.75 4.69
C ASN A 58 12.74 -40.85 3.45
N LYS A 59 11.55 -40.35 3.05
CA LYS A 59 11.42 -39.43 1.92
C LYS A 59 12.14 -38.11 2.16
N LEU A 60 12.04 -37.55 3.37
CA LEU A 60 12.78 -36.34 3.75
C LEU A 60 14.29 -36.60 3.75
N ARG A 61 14.74 -37.72 4.32
CA ARG A 61 16.15 -38.10 4.33
C ARG A 61 16.73 -38.23 2.91
N GLU A 62 16.01 -38.85 1.99
CA GLU A 62 16.42 -38.99 0.59
C GLU A 62 16.53 -37.63 -0.11
N LEU A 63 15.51 -36.76 0.07
CA LEU A 63 15.52 -35.41 -0.46
C LEU A 63 16.70 -34.58 0.07
N LEU A 64 16.97 -34.66 1.38
CA LEU A 64 18.05 -33.92 2.01
C LEU A 64 19.44 -34.46 1.62
N GLY A 65 19.58 -35.77 1.45
CA GLY A 65 20.82 -36.43 1.03
C GLY A 65 21.29 -36.06 -0.39
N SER A 66 20.38 -35.52 -1.22
CA SER A 66 20.72 -35.04 -2.57
C SER A 66 21.29 -33.61 -2.62
N SER A 67 21.48 -32.95 -1.48
CA SER A 67 21.89 -31.53 -1.40
C SER A 67 23.41 -31.38 -1.41
N GLN A 68 23.94 -30.48 -2.22
CA GLN A 68 25.39 -30.28 -2.35
C GLN A 68 25.96 -29.29 -1.31
N ASN A 69 25.12 -28.41 -0.79
CA ASN A 69 25.49 -27.42 0.23
C ASN A 69 24.32 -27.13 1.20
N TRP A 70 24.60 -26.38 2.27
CA TRP A 70 23.67 -26.23 3.39
C TRP A 70 22.50 -25.30 3.05
N GLU A 71 22.76 -24.27 2.25
CA GLU A 71 21.72 -23.38 1.75
C GLU A 71 20.74 -24.13 0.84
N GLU A 72 21.24 -25.04 -0.01
CA GLU A 72 20.41 -25.91 -0.83
C GLU A 72 19.58 -26.88 0.03
N LEU A 73 20.17 -27.40 1.12
CA LEU A 73 19.47 -28.25 2.09
C LEU A 73 18.32 -27.48 2.75
N ILE A 74 18.57 -26.27 3.29
CA ILE A 74 17.54 -25.43 3.90
C ILE A 74 16.44 -25.09 2.89
N LYS A 75 16.80 -24.72 1.66
CA LYS A 75 15.84 -24.42 0.60
C LYS A 75 14.97 -25.64 0.25
N LYS A 76 15.55 -26.85 0.21
CA LYS A 76 14.79 -28.09 0.00
C LYS A 76 13.86 -28.41 1.17
N ILE A 77 14.23 -28.07 2.41
CA ILE A 77 13.31 -28.18 3.57
C ILE A 77 12.16 -27.20 3.42
N GLU A 78 12.43 -25.93 3.09
CA GLU A 78 11.41 -24.90 2.87
C GLU A 78 10.41 -25.33 1.78
N VAL A 79 10.90 -25.81 0.63
CA VAL A 79 10.07 -26.33 -0.47
C VAL A 79 9.29 -27.60 -0.07
N SER A 80 9.87 -28.47 0.77
CA SER A 80 9.15 -29.65 1.26
C SER A 80 8.03 -29.25 2.21
N PHE A 81 8.24 -28.20 3.01
CA PHE A 81 7.24 -27.68 3.96
C PHE A 81 6.14 -26.90 3.24
N THR A 82 6.43 -26.18 2.15
CA THR A 82 5.37 -25.57 1.31
C THR A 82 4.46 -26.61 0.65
N ALA A 83 4.94 -27.83 0.44
CA ALA A 83 4.12 -28.94 -0.08
C ALA A 83 3.24 -29.61 1.00
N ILE A 84 3.64 -29.53 2.28
CA ILE A 84 2.98 -30.21 3.40
C ILE A 84 2.05 -29.25 4.17
N LEU A 85 2.41 -27.97 4.29
CA LEU A 85 1.71 -26.95 5.05
C LEU A 85 0.99 -25.95 4.13
N VAL A 86 -0.10 -25.37 4.63
CA VAL A 86 -0.78 -24.24 3.97
C VAL A 86 0.13 -22.99 4.08
N ASN A 87 0.19 -22.18 3.02
CA ASN A 87 1.16 -21.08 2.85
C ASN A 87 1.18 -20.06 4.02
N GLU A 88 0.05 -19.89 4.69
CA GLU A 88 -0.13 -19.00 5.85
C GLU A 88 0.69 -19.42 7.09
N VAL A 89 1.12 -20.68 7.17
CA VAL A 89 1.75 -21.29 8.36
C VAL A 89 3.27 -21.28 8.29
N ILE A 90 3.83 -21.17 7.09
CA ILE A 90 5.28 -21.21 6.85
C ILE A 90 5.99 -19.99 7.50
N ASN A 91 5.24 -18.90 7.65
CA ASN A 91 5.69 -17.68 8.32
C ASN A 91 5.31 -17.62 9.81
N SER A 92 4.76 -18.71 10.37
CA SER A 92 4.40 -18.74 11.78
C SER A 92 5.64 -18.89 12.69
N PRO A 93 5.63 -18.29 13.90
CA PRO A 93 6.76 -18.37 14.83
C PRO A 93 7.29 -19.80 15.11
N PRO A 94 6.45 -20.84 15.28
CA PRO A 94 6.94 -22.20 15.57
C PRO A 94 7.73 -22.82 14.40
N ILE A 95 7.34 -22.51 13.16
CA ILE A 95 8.03 -22.99 11.96
C ILE A 95 9.34 -22.22 11.76
N GLN A 96 9.35 -20.92 12.02
CA GLN A 96 10.57 -20.10 11.97
C GLN A 96 11.59 -20.50 13.04
N GLU A 97 11.14 -20.88 14.24
CA GLU A 97 11.98 -21.42 15.31
C GLU A 97 12.62 -22.76 14.89
N LEU A 98 11.84 -23.66 14.28
CA LEU A 98 12.35 -24.93 13.73
C LEU A 98 13.40 -24.70 12.63
N PHE A 99 13.15 -23.77 11.70
CA PHE A 99 14.14 -23.41 10.67
C PHE A 99 15.40 -22.79 11.28
N THR A 100 15.25 -22.01 12.34
CA THR A 100 16.38 -21.42 13.08
C THR A 100 17.19 -22.50 13.80
N GLU A 101 16.54 -23.46 14.44
CA GLU A 101 17.18 -24.62 15.08
C GLU A 101 17.94 -25.46 14.06
N ILE A 102 17.34 -25.74 12.90
CA ILE A 102 18.01 -26.47 11.83
C ILE A 102 19.21 -25.67 11.32
N ARG A 103 19.09 -24.35 11.09
CA ARG A 103 20.22 -23.51 10.65
C ARG A 103 21.40 -23.50 11.65
N HIS A 104 21.13 -23.62 12.95
CA HIS A 104 22.17 -23.73 13.99
C HIS A 104 22.95 -25.06 13.96
N HIS A 105 22.42 -26.09 13.30
CA HIS A 105 23.13 -27.36 13.12
C HIS A 105 24.13 -27.34 11.94
N HIS A 106 24.44 -26.17 11.37
CA HIS A 106 25.41 -26.03 10.29
C HIS A 106 26.79 -26.53 10.75
N PRO A 107 27.38 -27.55 10.09
CA PRO A 107 28.74 -27.95 10.39
C PRO A 107 29.72 -26.90 9.83
N ILE A 108 30.08 -25.89 10.62
CA ILE A 108 31.23 -25.02 10.30
C ILE A 108 32.49 -25.73 10.79
N TYR A 109 33.44 -25.91 9.85
CA TYR A 109 34.81 -26.39 10.04
C TYR A 109 35.39 -26.08 11.42
N SER A 110 35.46 -27.10 12.29
CA SER A 110 36.27 -27.08 13.49
C SER A 110 37.70 -27.41 13.11
N ASN A 111 38.48 -26.38 12.77
CA ASN A 111 39.93 -26.49 12.69
C ASN A 111 40.49 -26.36 14.10
N ASN A 112 40.79 -27.47 14.76
CA ASN A 112 41.87 -27.54 15.74
C ASN A 112 42.24 -28.99 16.06
N ASN A 113 43.49 -29.32 15.73
CA ASN A 113 44.22 -30.46 16.26
C ASN A 113 44.20 -30.43 17.80
N ASN A 114 43.78 -31.52 18.44
CA ASN A 114 44.70 -32.36 19.19
C ASN A 114 43.98 -33.54 19.86
N ASN A 115 44.53 -34.71 19.57
CA ASN A 115 44.71 -35.90 20.40
C ASN A 115 43.48 -36.59 20.98
N GLY A 116 43.38 -37.87 20.58
CA GLY A 116 42.27 -38.74 20.89
C GLY A 116 42.27 -39.25 22.31
N THR A 117 41.06 -39.51 22.77
CA THR A 117 40.75 -40.68 23.60
C THR A 117 39.27 -41.00 23.37
N LYS A 118 38.98 -42.30 23.28
CA LYS A 118 37.68 -42.88 22.90
C LYS A 118 36.51 -42.39 23.78
N PRO A 119 35.27 -42.39 23.26
CA PRO A 119 34.09 -42.05 24.04
C PRO A 119 33.76 -43.21 24.97
N ASP A 120 33.86 -42.99 26.27
CA ASP A 120 33.18 -43.83 27.25
C ASP A 120 31.80 -43.24 27.53
N HIS A 121 30.80 -44.12 27.56
CA HIS A 121 29.41 -43.78 27.77
C HIS A 121 29.21 -43.01 29.09
N THR A 122 28.67 -41.80 29.06
CA THR A 122 27.78 -41.28 30.11
C THR A 122 27.14 -39.95 29.71
N LYS A 123 25.80 -39.94 29.71
CA LYS A 123 24.89 -38.77 29.83
C LYS A 123 25.32 -37.46 29.13
N ILE A 124 24.72 -37.18 27.97
CA ILE A 124 24.61 -35.80 27.47
C ILE A 124 23.76 -35.03 28.50
N SER A 125 24.44 -34.37 29.43
CA SER A 125 23.91 -33.22 30.15
C SER A 125 23.54 -32.18 29.10
N LEU A 126 22.25 -31.94 28.87
CA LEU A 126 21.79 -30.67 28.32
C LEU A 126 22.39 -29.58 29.21
N GLN A 127 23.45 -28.90 28.76
CA GLN A 127 23.85 -27.68 29.45
C GLN A 127 22.72 -26.67 29.21
N PRO A 128 22.14 -26.11 30.28
CA PRO A 128 21.04 -25.18 30.14
C PRO A 128 21.51 -23.97 29.34
N LEU A 129 20.77 -23.60 28.29
CA LEU A 129 20.89 -22.28 27.70
C LEU A 129 20.82 -21.26 28.84
N GLY A 130 21.84 -20.40 28.96
CA GLY A 130 21.84 -19.34 29.95
C GLY A 130 20.59 -18.48 29.84
N ILE A 131 20.13 -17.93 30.96
CA ILE A 131 18.93 -17.09 30.99
C ILE A 131 19.30 -15.62 31.09
N ALA A 132 18.41 -14.75 30.62
CA ALA A 132 18.44 -13.33 30.91
C ALA A 132 17.46 -13.00 32.04
N VAL A 133 17.89 -12.12 32.94
CA VAL A 133 17.07 -11.56 34.04
C VAL A 133 16.77 -10.10 33.73
N LEU A 134 15.53 -9.66 33.94
CA LEU A 134 15.12 -8.28 33.77
C LEU A 134 14.73 -7.71 35.13
N LEU A 135 15.45 -6.68 35.57
CA LEU A 135 15.16 -5.91 36.76
C LEU A 135 14.55 -4.57 36.33
N LEU A 136 13.36 -4.27 36.81
CA LEU A 136 12.61 -3.06 36.47
C LEU A 136 12.36 -2.20 37.70
N ASP A 137 12.92 -0.99 37.68
CA ASP A 137 12.47 0.09 38.54
C ASP A 137 11.17 0.68 37.94
N ALA A 138 10.03 0.17 38.41
CA ALA A 138 8.72 0.56 37.91
C ALA A 138 8.28 1.95 38.43
N GLU A 139 9.06 2.56 39.33
CA GLU A 139 8.81 3.93 39.78
C GLU A 139 9.36 4.96 38.81
N ASN A 140 10.52 4.66 38.24
CA ASN A 140 11.31 5.54 37.39
C ASN A 140 11.13 5.27 35.89
N LEU A 141 10.86 4.02 35.51
CA LEU A 141 10.85 3.59 34.12
C LEU A 141 9.60 2.74 33.80
N GLN A 142 8.87 3.12 32.75
CA GLN A 142 7.71 2.36 32.27
C GLN A 142 8.08 1.58 31.00
N ILE A 143 7.98 0.25 31.08
CA ILE A 143 8.25 -0.66 29.96
C ILE A 143 6.94 -1.27 29.50
N ASN A 144 6.61 -1.14 28.21
CA ASN A 144 5.48 -1.83 27.59
C ASN A 144 5.91 -3.16 26.95
N THR A 145 4.93 -3.96 26.52
CA THR A 145 5.19 -5.28 25.89
C THR A 145 6.07 -5.20 24.63
N ASN A 146 6.02 -4.09 23.89
CA ASN A 146 6.85 -3.93 22.68
C ASN A 146 8.30 -3.66 23.05
N THR A 147 8.55 -2.83 24.06
CA THR A 147 9.88 -2.62 24.63
C THR A 147 10.45 -3.95 25.12
N GLU A 148 9.67 -4.81 25.80
CA GLU A 148 10.15 -6.14 26.21
C GLU A 148 10.56 -7.03 25.04
N LYS A 149 9.72 -7.09 23.99
CA LYS A 149 10.05 -7.83 22.77
C LYS A 149 11.34 -7.31 22.17
N PHE A 150 11.54 -5.99 22.16
CA PHE A 150 12.78 -5.39 21.71
C PHE A 150 13.98 -5.77 22.60
N LEU A 151 13.85 -5.71 23.94
CA LEU A 151 14.90 -6.17 24.85
C LEU A 151 15.30 -7.63 24.57
N ALA A 152 14.32 -8.49 24.29
CA ALA A 152 14.56 -9.88 23.91
C ALA A 152 15.28 -10.05 22.55
N THR A 153 15.22 -9.05 21.65
CA THR A 153 16.03 -9.07 20.41
C THR A 153 17.48 -8.63 20.62
N VAL A 154 17.73 -7.80 21.65
CA VAL A 154 19.07 -7.28 21.95
C VAL A 154 19.94 -8.32 22.63
N CYS A 155 19.34 -9.18 23.46
CA CYS A 155 20.03 -10.29 24.09
C CYS A 155 19.61 -11.60 23.42
N HIS A 156 20.56 -12.33 22.84
CA HIS A 156 20.32 -13.67 22.25
C HIS A 156 20.00 -14.76 23.29
N LEU A 157 19.69 -14.38 24.54
CA LEU A 157 19.29 -15.26 25.62
C LEU A 157 17.82 -14.98 25.98
N PRO A 158 17.02 -16.02 26.29
CA PRO A 158 15.63 -15.84 26.66
C PRO A 158 15.53 -15.09 28.00
N ILE A 159 14.74 -14.02 28.04
CA ILE A 159 14.37 -13.34 29.29
C ILE A 159 13.34 -14.23 30.01
N GLN A 160 13.80 -14.95 31.05
CA GLN A 160 12.95 -15.89 31.80
C GLN A 160 12.52 -15.35 33.15
N VAL A 161 13.31 -14.47 33.76
CA VAL A 161 13.05 -13.90 35.07
C VAL A 161 12.81 -12.41 34.90
N LYS A 162 11.65 -11.92 35.36
CA LYS A 162 11.27 -10.52 35.31
C LYS A 162 10.87 -10.08 36.71
N ILE A 163 11.51 -9.05 37.23
CA ILE A 163 11.30 -8.59 38.60
C ILE A 163 11.09 -7.08 38.57
N ALA A 164 9.99 -6.61 39.16
CA ALA A 164 9.68 -5.19 39.23
C ALA A 164 9.70 -4.71 40.68
N PHE A 165 10.24 -3.50 40.89
CA PHE A 165 10.35 -2.84 42.19
C PHE A 165 9.54 -1.55 42.15
N ALA A 166 8.57 -1.41 43.07
CA ALA A 166 7.86 -0.15 43.25
C ALA A 166 7.08 -0.11 44.57
N ASN A 167 6.70 1.10 44.98
CA ASN A 167 5.64 1.25 45.95
C ASN A 167 4.28 1.07 45.26
N TRP A 168 3.82 -0.19 45.20
CA TRP A 168 2.56 -0.58 44.54
C TRP A 168 1.33 0.16 45.07
N SER A 169 1.32 0.63 46.33
CA SER A 169 0.17 1.39 46.87
C SER A 169 -0.11 2.68 46.08
N ASN A 170 0.91 3.20 45.38
CA ASN A 170 0.85 4.47 44.67
C ASN A 170 0.89 4.30 43.13
N ARG A 171 0.77 3.06 42.60
CA ARG A 171 0.94 2.76 41.16
C ARG A 171 -0.33 2.32 40.43
N GLY A 172 -1.50 2.46 41.07
CA GLY A 172 -2.79 2.23 40.42
C GLY A 172 -2.96 0.77 39.98
N LYS A 173 -3.16 0.54 38.68
CA LYS A 173 -3.34 -0.81 38.08
C LYS A 173 -2.07 -1.40 37.46
N LEU A 174 -0.92 -0.74 37.64
CA LEU A 174 0.34 -1.16 37.01
C LEU A 174 0.87 -2.47 37.58
N ASP A 175 0.58 -2.75 38.85
CA ASP A 175 0.86 -4.03 39.51
C ASP A 175 0.14 -5.18 38.82
N ILE A 176 -1.17 -5.04 38.56
CA ILE A 176 -1.97 -6.04 37.84
C ILE A 176 -1.39 -6.28 36.45
N GLU A 177 -1.09 -5.22 35.70
CA GLU A 177 -0.54 -5.33 34.34
C GLU A 177 0.81 -6.07 34.32
N LEU A 178 1.73 -5.72 35.22
CA LEU A 178 3.05 -6.35 35.29
C LEU A 178 2.94 -7.81 35.76
N HIS A 179 2.07 -8.11 36.71
CA HIS A 179 1.82 -9.48 37.16
C HIS A 179 1.27 -10.35 36.02
N GLU A 180 0.30 -9.87 35.24
CA GLU A 180 -0.22 -10.56 34.06
C GLU A 180 0.86 -10.80 32.99
N ARG A 181 1.87 -9.93 32.91
CA ARG A 181 3.03 -10.05 32.02
C ARG A 181 4.15 -10.95 32.57
N GLY A 182 3.95 -11.56 33.73
CA GLY A 182 4.85 -12.52 34.37
C GLY A 182 5.99 -11.88 35.17
N TYR A 183 5.77 -10.70 35.76
CA TYR A 183 6.73 -10.11 36.70
C TYR A 183 6.49 -10.57 38.13
N ASP A 184 7.58 -10.90 38.81
CA ASP A 184 7.62 -10.95 40.26
C ASP A 184 7.65 -9.52 40.81
N LEU A 185 6.64 -9.18 41.62
CA LEU A 185 6.47 -7.83 42.15
C LEU A 185 7.07 -7.72 43.55
N ILE A 186 8.09 -6.88 43.70
CA ILE A 186 8.71 -6.58 45.00
C ILE A 186 8.18 -5.23 45.49
N HIS A 187 7.36 -5.29 46.55
CA HIS A 187 6.86 -4.08 47.20
C HIS A 187 7.97 -3.38 47.98
N VAL A 188 8.06 -2.06 47.81
CA VAL A 188 8.93 -1.21 48.63
C VAL A 188 8.11 -0.19 49.42
N PRO A 189 8.51 0.13 50.67
CA PRO A 189 7.83 1.15 51.47
C PRO A 189 7.86 2.52 50.79
N ALA A 190 6.91 3.39 51.16
CA ALA A 190 6.92 4.78 50.75
C ALA A 190 8.20 5.49 51.21
N GLY A 191 8.90 6.14 50.27
CA GLY A 191 10.10 6.91 50.54
C GLY A 191 10.91 7.12 49.26
N ARG A 192 11.71 8.19 49.26
CA ARG A 192 12.59 8.51 48.13
C ARG A 192 13.67 7.44 48.01
N ASP A 193 13.95 6.98 46.80
CA ASP A 193 15.03 6.03 46.46
C ASP A 193 14.92 4.64 47.12
N ASN A 194 13.77 4.31 47.73
CA ASN A 194 13.54 2.99 48.35
C ASN A 194 13.48 1.87 47.31
N ALA A 195 12.91 2.15 46.13
CA ALA A 195 12.88 1.22 45.00
C ALA A 195 14.31 0.95 44.52
N ASP A 196 15.11 2.00 44.32
CA ASP A 196 16.52 1.91 43.94
C ASP A 196 17.32 1.07 44.93
N GLY A 197 17.23 1.39 46.23
CA GLY A 197 17.96 0.69 47.28
C GLY A 197 17.61 -0.80 47.33
N LYS A 198 16.33 -1.15 47.17
CA LYS A 198 15.88 -2.55 47.13
C LYS A 198 16.31 -3.27 45.85
N MET A 199 16.23 -2.60 44.70
CA MET A 199 16.69 -3.14 43.43
C MET A 199 18.20 -3.40 43.44
N ILE A 200 19.00 -2.51 44.05
CA ILE A 200 20.45 -2.71 44.21
C ILE A 200 20.73 -3.89 45.14
N ALA A 201 20.09 -3.93 46.31
CA ALA A 201 20.31 -4.97 47.30
C ALA A 201 19.93 -6.35 46.78
N PHE A 202 18.74 -6.47 46.17
CA PHE A 202 18.28 -7.73 45.57
C PHE A 202 19.08 -8.07 44.30
N GLY A 203 19.30 -7.06 43.46
CA GLY A 203 20.01 -7.18 42.20
C GLY A 203 21.43 -7.73 42.38
N ALA A 204 22.14 -7.33 43.43
CA ALA A 204 23.48 -7.83 43.72
C ALA A 204 23.51 -9.36 43.89
N SER A 205 22.46 -9.94 44.48
CA SER A 205 22.33 -11.39 44.72
C SER A 205 21.84 -12.19 43.52
N ILE A 206 21.60 -11.57 42.34
CA ILE A 206 21.08 -12.29 41.16
C ILE A 206 21.98 -13.46 40.73
N HIS A 207 23.30 -13.28 40.83
CA HIS A 207 24.25 -14.33 40.47
C HIS A 207 24.19 -15.56 41.41
N GLU A 208 23.75 -15.36 42.66
CA GLU A 208 23.55 -16.43 43.65
C GLU A 208 22.17 -17.07 43.50
N LEU A 209 21.13 -16.24 43.36
CA LEU A 209 19.73 -16.68 43.28
C LEU A 209 19.39 -17.36 41.95
N TYR A 210 20.05 -16.94 40.87
CA TYR A 210 19.85 -17.46 39.52
C TYR A 210 21.18 -17.92 38.91
N PRO A 211 21.71 -19.10 39.28
CA PRO A 211 23.02 -19.58 38.81
C PRO A 211 23.14 -19.74 37.29
N ASN A 212 22.00 -19.89 36.60
CA ASN A 212 21.93 -19.99 35.14
C ASN A 212 21.86 -18.63 34.43
N ALA A 213 21.79 -17.52 35.18
CA ALA A 213 21.79 -16.18 34.60
C ALA A 213 23.13 -15.93 33.89
N LYS A 214 23.05 -15.45 32.64
CA LYS A 214 24.20 -15.02 31.84
C LYS A 214 24.10 -13.57 31.41
N ALA A 215 22.90 -13.00 31.40
CA ALA A 215 22.68 -11.59 31.15
C ALA A 215 21.67 -10.98 32.13
N VAL A 216 21.81 -9.69 32.41
CA VAL A 216 20.88 -8.91 33.24
C VAL A 216 20.58 -7.59 32.56
N PHE A 217 19.29 -7.28 32.41
CA PHE A 217 18.79 -5.97 32.04
C PHE A 217 18.51 -5.19 33.33
N VAL A 218 19.20 -4.08 33.54
CA VAL A 218 18.99 -3.16 34.66
C VAL A 218 18.22 -1.96 34.12
N CYS A 219 16.91 -1.93 34.38
CA CYS A 219 16.01 -0.96 33.78
C CYS A 219 15.64 0.13 34.79
N SER A 220 16.41 1.23 34.76
CA SER A 220 16.17 2.47 35.51
C SER A 220 16.88 3.61 34.79
N SER A 221 16.31 4.81 34.82
CA SER A 221 16.95 6.02 34.29
C SER A 221 17.85 6.70 35.33
N ASP A 222 17.90 6.20 36.57
CA ASP A 222 18.78 6.75 37.60
C ASP A 222 20.24 6.31 37.42
N LYS A 223 21.17 7.24 37.63
CA LYS A 223 22.60 6.99 37.59
C LYS A 223 23.08 6.13 38.77
N VAL A 224 22.32 6.07 39.87
CA VAL A 224 22.66 5.26 41.04
C VAL A 224 22.80 3.76 40.66
N MET A 225 22.09 3.30 39.63
CA MET A 225 22.19 1.92 39.14
C MET A 225 23.57 1.53 38.56
N THR A 226 24.45 2.50 38.29
CA THR A 226 25.81 2.23 37.76
C THR A 226 26.58 1.27 38.68
N ASN A 227 26.41 1.40 40.00
CA ASN A 227 27.08 0.53 40.97
C ASN A 227 26.59 -0.92 40.89
N LEU A 228 25.28 -1.12 40.75
CA LEU A 228 24.69 -2.44 40.55
C LEU A 228 25.19 -3.06 39.23
N CYS A 229 25.21 -2.27 38.15
CA CYS A 229 25.71 -2.74 36.86
C CYS A 229 27.17 -3.20 36.95
N ASN A 230 28.04 -2.41 37.59
CA ASN A 230 29.45 -2.76 37.77
C ASN A 230 29.62 -4.04 38.59
N HIS A 231 28.85 -4.18 39.67
CA HIS A 231 28.88 -5.38 40.51
C HIS A 231 28.48 -6.64 39.73
N LEU A 232 27.34 -6.59 39.02
CA LEU A 232 26.88 -7.71 38.18
C LEU A 232 27.91 -8.11 37.11
N GLN A 233 28.59 -7.14 36.50
CA GLN A 233 29.66 -7.41 35.54
C GLN A 233 30.89 -8.06 36.18
N GLN A 234 31.29 -7.64 37.38
CA GLN A 234 32.40 -8.27 38.11
C GLN A 234 32.12 -9.74 38.42
N HIS A 235 30.84 -10.10 38.59
CA HIS A 235 30.39 -11.49 38.75
C HIS A 235 30.18 -12.23 37.41
N GLY A 236 30.65 -11.68 36.29
CA GLY A 236 30.71 -12.35 34.99
C GLY A 236 29.41 -12.32 34.18
N LEU A 237 28.42 -11.52 34.59
CA LEU A 237 27.17 -11.35 33.86
C LEU A 237 27.31 -10.29 32.75
N ILE A 238 26.62 -10.50 31.62
CA ILE A 238 26.46 -9.49 30.59
C ILE A 238 25.41 -8.50 31.08
N VAL A 239 25.78 -7.24 31.28
CA VAL A 239 24.86 -6.23 31.82
C VAL A 239 24.45 -5.25 30.73
N TYR A 240 23.13 -5.11 30.58
CA TYR A 240 22.49 -4.12 29.73
C TYR A 240 21.82 -3.08 30.61
N GLN A 241 22.32 -1.85 30.58
CA GLN A 241 21.69 -0.73 31.27
C GLN A 241 20.61 -0.12 30.37
N VAL A 242 19.37 -0.06 30.84
CA VAL A 242 18.20 0.41 30.09
C VAL A 242 17.69 1.69 30.75
N SER A 243 17.80 2.83 30.06
CA SER A 243 17.32 4.13 30.52
C SER A 243 16.32 4.75 29.56
N GLN A 244 15.41 5.58 30.05
CA GLN A 244 14.48 6.34 29.20
C GLN A 244 14.91 7.80 29.06
N HIS A 245 14.96 8.27 27.82
CA HIS A 245 15.20 9.67 27.46
C HIS A 245 14.07 10.16 26.55
N GLY A 246 13.09 10.85 27.16
CA GLY A 246 11.89 11.30 26.45
C GLY A 246 11.06 10.13 25.94
N GLU A 247 10.88 10.04 24.62
CA GLU A 247 10.15 8.96 23.96
C GLU A 247 11.03 7.76 23.58
N ASN A 248 12.32 7.77 23.92
CA ASN A 248 13.26 6.70 23.56
C ASN A 248 13.79 5.94 24.79
N ILE A 249 13.97 4.64 24.64
CA ILE A 249 14.78 3.77 25.49
C ILE A 249 16.19 3.69 24.90
N ASN A 250 17.18 3.97 25.73
CA ASN A 250 18.58 3.71 25.44
C ASN A 250 19.00 2.45 26.18
N ILE A 251 19.59 1.51 25.46
CA ILE A 251 20.18 0.29 26.02
C ILE A 251 21.67 0.34 25.78
N ILE A 252 22.43 0.34 26.86
CA ILE A 252 23.89 0.36 26.83
C ILE A 252 24.36 -1.03 27.25
N ASN A 253 25.13 -1.70 26.39
CA ASN A 253 25.87 -2.88 26.79
C ASN A 253 27.13 -2.42 27.52
N ASN A 254 27.18 -2.60 28.84
CA ASN A 254 28.27 -2.06 29.65
C ASN A 254 29.62 -2.74 29.36
N LYS A 255 29.67 -3.86 28.64
CA LYS A 255 30.93 -4.53 28.26
C LYS A 255 31.50 -3.97 26.96
N THR A 256 30.65 -3.66 25.98
CA THR A 256 31.08 -3.18 24.65
C THR A 256 30.98 -1.66 24.50
N GLY A 257 30.23 -0.99 25.38
CA GLY A 257 29.87 0.43 25.25
C GLY A 257 28.85 0.68 24.13
N GLU A 258 28.35 -0.36 23.47
CA GLU A 258 27.38 -0.24 22.38
C GLU A 258 26.05 0.26 22.92
N THR A 259 25.56 1.35 22.33
CA THR A 259 24.28 1.97 22.70
C THR A 259 23.28 1.72 21.58
N THR A 260 22.17 1.08 21.91
CA THR A 260 21.03 0.91 21.01
C THR A 260 19.88 1.78 21.48
N VAL A 261 19.24 2.50 20.56
CA VAL A 261 18.14 3.43 20.86
C VAL A 261 16.85 2.90 20.25
N HIS A 262 15.78 2.87 21.03
CA HIS A 262 14.47 2.35 20.62
C HIS A 262 13.35 3.28 21.06
N ASN A 263 12.39 3.56 20.20
CA ASN A 263 11.25 4.41 20.56
C ASN A 263 10.22 3.60 21.37
N ILE A 264 9.77 4.15 22.51
CA ILE A 264 8.82 3.52 23.46
C ILE A 264 7.42 3.44 22.85
N LYS A 265 7.05 4.42 22.04
CA LYS A 265 5.80 4.32 21.29
C LYS A 265 6.04 3.30 20.19
N PRO A 266 5.15 2.30 20.03
CA PRO A 266 5.20 1.47 18.84
C PRO A 266 5.24 2.43 17.65
N SER A 267 6.29 2.32 16.82
CA SER A 267 6.19 2.80 15.45
C SER A 267 4.87 2.22 14.96
N PRO A 268 3.88 3.04 14.58
CA PRO A 268 2.56 2.51 14.31
C PRO A 268 2.77 1.43 13.25
N GLU A 269 2.31 0.20 13.54
CA GLU A 269 2.52 -0.92 12.62
C GLU A 269 2.12 -0.44 11.24
N LEU A 270 3.07 -0.46 10.30
CA LEU A 270 2.87 0.07 8.97
C LEU A 270 1.64 -0.65 8.41
N PRO A 271 0.52 0.07 8.16
CA PRO A 271 -0.70 -0.57 7.72
C PRO A 271 -0.41 -1.23 6.38
N SER A 272 -0.95 -2.43 6.17
CA SER A 272 -0.96 -3.03 4.84
C SER A 272 -1.54 -2.04 3.82
N ILE A 273 -1.14 -2.15 2.55
CA ILE A 273 -1.61 -1.22 1.52
C ILE A 273 -3.15 -1.13 1.47
N ASN A 274 -3.86 -2.24 1.67
CA ASN A 274 -5.33 -2.26 1.70
C ASN A 274 -5.91 -1.56 2.94
N GLN A 275 -5.29 -1.71 4.11
CA GLN A 275 -5.68 -0.97 5.32
C GLN A 275 -5.42 0.52 5.15
N PHE A 276 -4.29 0.90 4.57
CA PHE A 276 -3.98 2.29 4.23
C PHE A 276 -5.04 2.90 3.30
N ILE A 277 -5.40 2.19 2.23
CA ILE A 277 -6.48 2.62 1.33
C ILE A 277 -7.82 2.78 2.08
N THR A 278 -8.16 1.83 2.96
CA THR A 278 -9.39 1.91 3.76
C THR A 278 -9.38 3.11 4.70
N GLN A 279 -8.25 3.41 5.34
CA GLN A 279 -8.09 4.58 6.22
C GLN A 279 -8.24 5.90 5.46
N LEU A 280 -7.69 5.99 4.24
CA LEU A 280 -7.88 7.15 3.36
C LEU A 280 -9.35 7.33 2.97
N LYS A 281 -10.06 6.23 2.66
CA LYS A 281 -11.50 6.27 2.41
C LYS A 281 -12.26 6.82 3.61
N THR A 282 -11.93 6.37 4.83
CA THR A 282 -12.58 6.86 6.05
C THR A 282 -12.40 8.37 6.24
N ILE A 283 -11.20 8.91 5.99
CA ILE A 283 -10.95 10.36 6.07
C ILE A 283 -11.83 11.12 5.07
N LEU A 284 -11.82 10.68 3.81
CA LEU A 284 -12.60 11.33 2.74
C LEU A 284 -14.12 11.25 3.00
N GLN A 285 -14.62 10.11 3.51
CA GLN A 285 -16.03 9.96 3.89
C GLN A 285 -16.42 10.84 5.08
N ALA A 286 -15.55 10.93 6.10
CA ALA A 286 -15.78 11.78 7.25
C ALA A 286 -15.85 13.26 6.83
N GLU A 287 -14.96 13.69 5.93
CA GLU A 287 -14.97 15.08 5.45
C GLU A 287 -16.17 15.37 4.55
N LYS A 288 -16.60 14.42 3.70
CA LYS A 288 -17.86 14.50 2.94
C LYS A 288 -19.06 14.67 3.87
N LYS A 289 -19.15 13.89 4.95
CA LYS A 289 -20.24 13.97 5.94
C LYS A 289 -20.24 15.28 6.74
N LEU A 290 -19.07 15.78 7.11
CA LEU A 290 -18.93 16.95 7.96
C LEU A 290 -19.11 18.28 7.22
N ARG A 291 -18.67 18.36 5.95
CA ARG A 291 -18.61 19.63 5.20
C ARG A 291 -19.45 19.63 3.93
N GLY A 292 -20.02 18.50 3.50
CA GLY A 292 -20.74 18.37 2.23
C GLY A 292 -19.85 18.50 1.00
N VAL A 293 -18.52 18.58 1.18
CA VAL A 293 -17.56 18.76 0.09
C VAL A 293 -17.05 17.40 -0.36
N CYS A 294 -17.28 17.06 -1.63
CA CYS A 294 -16.81 15.80 -2.21
C CYS A 294 -15.31 15.81 -2.55
N TRP A 295 -14.70 16.98 -2.71
CA TRP A 295 -13.31 17.14 -3.17
C TRP A 295 -12.39 17.66 -2.07
N MET A 296 -11.29 16.95 -1.82
CA MET A 296 -10.29 17.31 -0.83
C MET A 296 -8.93 17.52 -1.47
N LYS A 297 -8.19 18.54 -1.06
CA LYS A 297 -6.80 18.74 -1.50
C LYS A 297 -5.93 17.57 -1.03
N LEU A 298 -5.05 17.07 -1.89
CA LEU A 298 -4.15 15.96 -1.58
C LEU A 298 -3.24 16.30 -0.38
N SER A 299 -2.79 17.56 -0.28
CA SER A 299 -2.04 18.07 0.87
C SER A 299 -2.84 18.01 2.17
N GLN A 300 -4.14 18.35 2.12
CA GLN A 300 -5.04 18.27 3.26
C GLN A 300 -5.27 16.82 3.68
N LEU A 301 -5.46 15.90 2.72
CA LEU A 301 -5.59 14.48 3.01
C LEU A 301 -4.35 13.92 3.73
N VAL A 302 -3.15 14.31 3.28
CA VAL A 302 -1.89 13.92 3.91
C VAL A 302 -1.79 14.46 5.34
N GLN A 303 -2.17 15.72 5.56
CA GLN A 303 -2.18 16.33 6.89
C GLN A 303 -3.18 15.65 7.83
N ASN A 304 -4.41 15.43 7.36
CA ASN A 304 -5.46 14.76 8.12
C ASN A 304 -5.05 13.32 8.47
N TYR A 305 -4.44 12.60 7.54
CA TYR A 305 -3.92 11.26 7.78
C TYR A 305 -2.83 11.26 8.86
N LYS A 306 -1.86 12.19 8.77
CA LYS A 306 -0.81 12.34 9.78
C LYS A 306 -1.38 12.66 11.16
N HIS A 307 -2.38 13.53 11.24
CA HIS A 307 -3.03 13.90 12.50
C HIS A 307 -3.82 12.74 13.10
N GLN A 308 -4.59 12.01 12.28
CA GLN A 308 -5.48 10.95 12.76
C GLN A 308 -4.74 9.65 13.13
N TYR A 309 -3.72 9.27 12.36
CA TYR A 309 -3.03 7.98 12.52
C TYR A 309 -1.58 8.11 13.01
N GLN A 310 -1.09 9.33 13.27
CA GLN A 310 0.28 9.62 13.70
C GLN A 310 1.37 9.01 12.79
N LEU A 311 1.02 8.73 11.53
CA LEU A 311 1.87 8.08 10.53
C LEU A 311 2.15 9.02 9.36
N SER A 312 3.39 9.03 8.88
CA SER A 312 3.73 9.78 7.66
C SER A 312 3.33 9.00 6.41
N VAL A 313 2.54 9.63 5.53
CA VAL A 313 2.23 9.07 4.21
C VAL A 313 3.50 8.81 3.39
N SER A 314 4.55 9.64 3.54
CA SER A 314 5.82 9.42 2.83
C SER A 314 6.52 8.12 3.23
N LEU A 315 6.38 7.70 4.50
CA LEU A 315 6.94 6.44 5.01
C LEU A 315 6.20 5.23 4.44
N ILE A 316 4.89 5.36 4.25
CA ILE A 316 4.05 4.33 3.63
C ILE A 316 4.36 4.23 2.13
N VAL A 317 4.50 5.37 1.44
CA VAL A 317 4.87 5.41 0.03
C VAL A 317 6.24 4.80 -0.22
N SER A 318 7.25 5.14 0.57
CA SER A 318 8.60 4.58 0.40
C SER A 318 8.65 3.07 0.62
N ARG A 319 7.76 2.51 1.46
CA ARG A 319 7.67 1.07 1.73
C ARG A 319 7.01 0.30 0.58
N TYR A 320 5.88 0.78 0.07
CA TYR A 320 5.08 0.05 -0.92
C TYR A 320 5.46 0.39 -2.37
N LEU A 321 5.90 1.63 -2.63
CA LEU A 321 6.27 2.14 -3.95
C LEU A 321 7.53 3.05 -3.83
N PRO A 322 8.72 2.46 -3.65
CA PRO A 322 9.97 3.22 -3.55
C PRO A 322 10.19 4.13 -4.77
N GLY A 323 10.53 5.41 -4.53
CA GLY A 323 10.79 6.38 -5.60
C GLY A 323 9.54 6.95 -6.30
N LYS A 324 8.34 6.63 -5.82
CA LYS A 324 7.06 7.18 -6.31
C LYS A 324 6.49 8.20 -5.33
N GLN A 325 5.50 8.96 -5.79
CA GLN A 325 4.78 9.97 -5.00
C GLN A 325 3.47 9.40 -4.46
N PHE A 326 2.91 10.02 -3.41
CA PHE A 326 1.62 9.61 -2.84
C PHE A 326 0.49 9.55 -3.88
N ARG A 327 0.49 10.47 -4.85
CA ARG A 327 -0.42 10.47 -5.99
C ARG A 327 -0.38 9.14 -6.75
N ASP A 328 0.78 8.54 -6.93
CA ASP A 328 0.95 7.29 -7.69
C ASP A 328 0.27 6.12 -6.99
N ILE A 329 0.19 6.14 -5.65
CA ILE A 329 -0.61 5.16 -4.90
C ILE A 329 -2.08 5.29 -5.28
N LEU A 330 -2.63 6.50 -5.24
CA LEU A 330 -4.05 6.72 -5.51
C LEU A 330 -4.41 6.34 -6.96
N ILE A 331 -3.49 6.58 -7.91
CA ILE A 331 -3.66 6.18 -9.33
C ILE A 331 -3.80 4.65 -9.46
N ASN A 332 -3.15 3.88 -8.59
CA ASN A 332 -3.23 2.42 -8.60
C ASN A 332 -4.54 1.87 -8.01
N TYR A 333 -5.38 2.72 -7.41
CA TYR A 333 -6.70 2.35 -6.87
C TYR A 333 -7.85 3.15 -7.53
N PRO A 334 -8.02 3.05 -8.86
CA PRO A 334 -8.98 3.87 -9.61
C PRO A 334 -10.45 3.49 -9.37
N ALA A 335 -10.71 2.30 -8.81
CA ALA A 335 -12.05 1.90 -8.38
C ALA A 335 -12.51 2.65 -7.12
N ASP A 336 -11.55 3.23 -6.39
CA ASP A 336 -11.78 3.80 -5.07
C ASP A 336 -11.60 5.32 -5.05
N PHE A 337 -10.62 5.85 -5.80
CA PHE A 337 -10.26 7.27 -5.77
C PHE A 337 -10.37 7.91 -7.15
N VAL A 338 -10.86 9.14 -7.17
CA VAL A 338 -10.82 10.04 -8.32
C VAL A 338 -9.83 11.15 -8.02
N ILE A 339 -8.89 11.38 -8.94
CA ILE A 339 -7.87 12.42 -8.82
C ILE A 339 -8.13 13.48 -9.90
N HIS A 340 -8.21 14.74 -9.49
CA HIS A 340 -8.33 15.87 -10.40
C HIS A 340 -7.16 16.82 -10.19
N GLN A 341 -6.54 17.28 -11.27
CA GLN A 341 -5.48 18.29 -11.24
C GLN A 341 -5.80 19.31 -12.33
N ILE A 342 -5.86 20.58 -11.94
CA ILE A 342 -6.33 21.67 -12.82
C ILE A 342 -5.29 21.97 -13.91
N ASP A 343 -4.00 21.93 -13.58
CA ASP A 343 -2.85 22.14 -14.49
C ASP A 343 -1.67 21.23 -14.09
N ASP A 344 -0.69 20.98 -14.97
CA ASP A 344 0.45 20.07 -14.71
C ASP A 344 1.30 20.44 -13.47
N GLY A 345 1.27 21.71 -13.03
CA GLY A 345 1.87 22.19 -11.77
C GLY A 345 0.87 22.58 -10.67
N GLY A 346 -0.43 22.40 -10.92
CA GLY A 346 -1.52 22.85 -10.04
C GLY A 346 -1.80 21.90 -8.87
N GLU A 347 -2.60 22.38 -7.92
CA GLU A 347 -3.04 21.61 -6.75
C GLU A 347 -3.81 20.34 -7.17
N VAL A 348 -3.52 19.23 -6.50
CA VAL A 348 -4.17 17.94 -6.73
C VAL A 348 -5.33 17.76 -5.76
N TYR A 349 -6.49 17.39 -6.29
CA TYR A 349 -7.72 17.11 -5.54
C TYR A 349 -8.05 15.63 -5.64
N VAL A 350 -8.58 15.07 -4.56
CA VAL A 350 -8.97 13.66 -4.44
C VAL A 350 -10.37 13.54 -3.87
N SER A 351 -11.14 12.60 -4.43
CA SER A 351 -12.48 12.24 -3.98
C SER A 351 -12.65 10.72 -4.00
N LEU A 352 -13.69 10.21 -3.35
CA LEU A 352 -14.07 8.80 -3.44
C LEU A 352 -15.09 8.56 -4.55
N PHE A 353 -14.93 7.42 -5.22
CA PHE A 353 -16.02 6.86 -6.00
C PHE A 353 -17.09 6.37 -5.02
N THR A 354 -18.21 7.09 -4.92
CA THR A 354 -19.34 6.65 -4.09
C THR A 354 -20.40 6.06 -5.01
N ASN A 355 -20.78 4.80 -4.77
CA ASN A 355 -22.03 4.22 -5.25
C ASN A 355 -23.23 4.81 -4.47
N ASP A 356 -23.20 6.12 -4.21
CA ASP A 356 -24.37 6.82 -3.69
C ASP A 356 -25.22 7.15 -4.91
N SER A 357 -25.97 6.16 -5.37
CA SER A 357 -27.32 6.42 -5.85
C SER A 357 -27.97 7.41 -4.89
N PHE A 358 -28.53 8.49 -5.44
CA PHE A 358 -29.43 9.37 -4.72
C PHE A 358 -30.50 8.52 -4.03
N THR A 359 -30.33 8.21 -2.75
CA THR A 359 -31.44 7.72 -1.91
C THR A 359 -32.34 8.91 -1.65
N THR A 360 -33.20 9.19 -2.62
CA THR A 360 -34.49 9.81 -2.34
C THR A 360 -35.43 8.66 -1.98
N VAL A 361 -36.00 8.79 -0.79
CA VAL A 361 -36.99 7.89 -0.18
C VAL A 361 -38.10 7.54 -1.17
N HIS A 362 -38.31 6.25 -1.43
CA HIS A 362 -39.65 5.66 -1.57
C HIS A 362 -39.58 4.15 -1.27
N GLN A 363 -40.33 3.75 -0.25
CA GLN A 363 -40.75 2.36 -0.03
C GLN A 363 -41.66 1.95 -1.19
N ASP A 364 -41.34 0.87 -1.88
CA ASP A 364 -42.16 -0.36 -1.94
C ASP A 364 -41.69 -1.31 -3.05
N ALA A 365 -42.03 -2.59 -2.81
CA ALA A 365 -42.09 -3.71 -3.76
C ALA A 365 -40.81 -4.51 -4.07
N VAL A 366 -40.72 -5.61 -3.30
CA VAL A 366 -40.17 -6.93 -3.62
C VAL A 366 -40.47 -7.39 -5.06
N LEU A 367 -39.45 -7.91 -5.78
CA LEU A 367 -39.37 -9.24 -6.44
C LEU A 367 -38.57 -9.23 -7.77
N ASN A 368 -37.71 -10.25 -7.88
CA ASN A 368 -37.20 -10.93 -9.09
C ASN A 368 -36.27 -10.09 -10.01
N GLY A 369 -35.02 -10.47 -10.30
CA GLY A 369 -34.53 -11.82 -10.56
C GLY A 369 -34.60 -12.13 -12.06
N THR A 370 -33.69 -11.59 -12.86
CA THR A 370 -33.34 -12.14 -14.19
C THR A 370 -31.96 -11.70 -14.63
N ASN A 371 -31.04 -12.67 -14.69
CA ASN A 371 -29.82 -12.61 -15.47
C ASN A 371 -30.20 -12.51 -16.96
N SER A 372 -29.73 -11.48 -17.65
CA SER A 372 -29.70 -11.45 -19.10
C SER A 372 -28.27 -11.16 -19.57
N ASN A 373 -27.56 -12.24 -19.87
CA ASN A 373 -26.39 -12.26 -20.74
C ASN A 373 -26.80 -11.73 -22.12
N LEU A 374 -26.36 -10.52 -22.46
CA LEU A 374 -26.21 -10.08 -23.84
C LEU A 374 -24.72 -9.99 -24.12
N GLY A 375 -24.19 -11.04 -24.75
CA GLY A 375 -22.83 -11.05 -25.27
C GLY A 375 -22.69 -9.99 -26.33
N LEU A 376 -21.96 -8.91 -26.03
CA LEU A 376 -21.53 -7.94 -27.02
C LEU A 376 -20.12 -8.29 -27.50
N VAL A 377 -20.06 -8.55 -28.80
CA VAL A 377 -18.84 -8.67 -29.62
C VAL A 377 -17.88 -7.54 -29.24
N VAL A 378 -16.69 -7.91 -28.78
CA VAL A 378 -15.57 -6.98 -28.60
C VAL A 378 -15.13 -6.56 -30.00
N VAL A 379 -15.57 -5.40 -30.45
CA VAL A 379 -15.14 -4.80 -31.71
C VAL A 379 -13.64 -4.48 -31.56
N ASN A 380 -12.81 -4.97 -32.47
CA ASN A 380 -11.41 -4.58 -32.52
C ASN A 380 -11.33 -3.12 -32.98
N ILE A 381 -10.70 -2.25 -32.19
CA ILE A 381 -10.68 -0.80 -32.46
C ILE A 381 -9.42 -0.46 -33.23
N GLU A 382 -9.52 -0.41 -34.56
CA GLU A 382 -8.37 -0.17 -35.45
C GLU A 382 -8.40 1.21 -36.10
N SER A 383 -9.52 1.93 -36.02
CA SER A 383 -9.67 3.28 -36.57
C SER A 383 -10.34 4.27 -35.59
N PRO A 384 -10.20 5.59 -35.81
CA PRO A 384 -10.94 6.61 -35.06
C PRO A 384 -12.48 6.45 -35.16
N LEU A 385 -12.98 5.93 -36.28
CA LEU A 385 -14.41 5.66 -36.48
C LEU A 385 -14.88 4.45 -35.66
N ASP A 386 -14.04 3.42 -35.51
CA ASP A 386 -14.31 2.29 -34.63
C ASP A 386 -14.31 2.73 -33.17
N LEU A 387 -13.42 3.68 -32.81
CA LEU A 387 -13.37 4.27 -31.48
C LEU A 387 -14.63 5.10 -31.19
N GLU A 388 -15.09 5.91 -32.15
CA GLU A 388 -16.37 6.64 -32.06
C GLU A 388 -17.55 5.67 -31.89
N THR A 389 -17.59 4.59 -32.68
CA THR A 389 -18.63 3.55 -32.61
C THR A 389 -18.61 2.82 -31.26
N ALA A 390 -17.43 2.50 -30.74
CA ALA A 390 -17.26 1.87 -29.44
C ALA A 390 -17.78 2.75 -28.29
N ILE A 391 -17.55 4.07 -28.37
CA ILE A 391 -18.04 5.05 -27.40
C ILE A 391 -19.56 5.21 -27.51
N LYS A 392 -20.09 5.27 -28.73
CA LYS A 392 -21.54 5.32 -28.97
C LYS A 392 -22.25 4.09 -28.38
N ASN A 393 -21.68 2.89 -28.55
CA ASN A 393 -22.22 1.67 -27.94
C ASN A 393 -22.24 1.74 -26.41
N ILE A 394 -21.20 2.31 -25.80
CA ILE A 394 -21.15 2.54 -24.35
C ILE A 394 -22.23 3.55 -23.91
N LEU A 395 -22.41 4.62 -24.68
CA LEU A 395 -23.42 5.63 -24.40
C LEU A 395 -24.84 5.04 -24.50
N MET A 396 -25.13 4.24 -25.52
CA MET A 396 -26.40 3.52 -25.66
C MET A 396 -26.65 2.55 -24.49
N GLU A 397 -25.61 1.84 -24.03
CA GLU A 397 -25.72 0.95 -22.86
C GLU A 397 -26.00 1.69 -21.55
N LEU A 398 -25.47 2.91 -21.40
CA LEU A 398 -25.70 3.77 -20.24
C LEU A 398 -27.11 4.37 -20.28
N SER A 399 -27.55 4.84 -21.45
CA SER A 399 -28.92 5.34 -21.70
C SER A 399 -29.98 4.25 -21.55
N ALA A 400 -29.66 2.99 -21.82
CA ALA A 400 -30.59 1.88 -21.63
C ALA A 400 -30.83 1.53 -20.15
N LYS A 401 -29.93 1.95 -19.25
CA LYS A 401 -29.96 1.62 -17.81
C LYS A 401 -30.31 2.82 -16.91
N SER A 402 -30.51 4.00 -17.48
CA SER A 402 -30.85 5.21 -16.74
C SER A 402 -31.77 6.12 -17.56
N GLU A 403 -32.65 6.87 -16.91
CA GLU A 403 -33.49 7.88 -17.59
C GLU A 403 -32.67 9.10 -18.06
N ASN A 404 -31.40 9.18 -17.66
CA ASN A 404 -30.47 10.23 -18.06
C ASN A 404 -29.96 10.01 -19.49
N ARG A 405 -29.92 11.07 -20.27
CA ARG A 405 -29.41 11.08 -21.66
C ARG A 405 -28.06 11.78 -21.80
N THR A 406 -27.55 12.36 -20.73
CA THR A 406 -26.26 13.05 -20.64
C THR A 406 -25.36 12.33 -19.64
N PHE A 407 -24.09 12.15 -20.00
CA PHE A 407 -23.12 11.43 -19.18
C PHE A 407 -21.79 12.17 -19.13
N ASP A 408 -21.21 12.27 -17.94
CA ASP A 408 -19.88 12.83 -17.75
C ASP A 408 -18.83 12.02 -18.55
N ILE A 409 -17.91 12.73 -19.21
CA ILE A 409 -16.82 12.13 -20.02
C ILE A 409 -16.00 11.09 -19.22
N SER A 410 -15.85 11.27 -17.91
CA SER A 410 -15.17 10.32 -17.03
C SER A 410 -15.91 8.99 -16.91
N ILE A 411 -17.24 8.99 -16.99
CA ILE A 411 -18.07 7.77 -16.99
C ILE A 411 -17.83 6.99 -18.29
N LEU A 412 -17.78 7.69 -19.43
CA LEU A 412 -17.47 7.10 -20.73
C LEU A 412 -16.06 6.51 -20.76
N ALA A 413 -15.04 7.24 -20.29
CA ALA A 413 -13.67 6.74 -20.22
C ALA A 413 -13.54 5.49 -19.33
N SER A 414 -14.26 5.47 -18.21
CA SER A 414 -14.26 4.34 -17.28
C SER A 414 -14.95 3.11 -17.87
N LYS A 415 -16.11 3.29 -18.52
CA LYS A 415 -16.81 2.19 -19.20
C LYS A 415 -16.03 1.65 -20.38
N PHE A 416 -15.34 2.53 -21.11
CA PHE A 416 -14.44 2.12 -22.18
C PHE A 416 -13.32 1.22 -21.64
N LYS A 417 -12.65 1.63 -20.56
CA LYS A 417 -11.61 0.81 -19.92
C LYS A 417 -12.15 -0.52 -19.40
N GLN A 418 -13.37 -0.54 -18.86
CA GLN A 418 -14.02 -1.78 -18.42
C GLN A 418 -14.29 -2.74 -19.58
N LYS A 419 -14.74 -2.22 -20.73
CA LYS A 419 -15.17 -3.03 -21.87
C LYS A 419 -14.00 -3.52 -22.72
N TYR A 420 -12.95 -2.72 -22.84
CA TYR A 420 -11.80 -2.99 -23.72
C TYR A 420 -10.49 -3.24 -22.95
N ASN A 421 -10.54 -3.34 -21.61
CA ASN A 421 -9.39 -3.53 -20.71
C ASN A 421 -8.22 -2.55 -20.91
N LYS A 422 -8.52 -1.37 -21.45
CA LYS A 422 -7.51 -0.40 -21.86
C LYS A 422 -8.02 1.04 -21.74
N PRO A 423 -7.22 1.96 -21.19
CA PRO A 423 -7.59 3.38 -21.13
C PRO A 423 -7.84 3.96 -22.52
N ILE A 424 -8.88 4.78 -22.65
CA ILE A 424 -9.21 5.44 -23.93
C ILE A 424 -8.08 6.35 -24.44
N THR A 425 -7.33 6.98 -23.54
CA THR A 425 -6.16 7.80 -23.88
C THR A 425 -5.00 6.99 -24.44
N GLU A 426 -4.88 5.72 -24.04
CA GLU A 426 -3.89 4.79 -24.59
C GLU A 426 -4.33 4.30 -25.98
N GLN A 427 -5.62 3.98 -26.14
CA GLN A 427 -6.19 3.67 -27.46
C GLN A 427 -6.06 4.85 -28.43
N MET A 428 -6.31 6.08 -27.99
CA MET A 428 -6.12 7.29 -28.81
C MET A 428 -4.67 7.47 -29.25
N LYS A 429 -3.69 7.17 -28.37
CA LYS A 429 -2.26 7.25 -28.72
C LYS A 429 -1.87 6.25 -29.79
N GLU A 430 -2.38 5.02 -29.70
CA GLU A 430 -2.11 3.99 -30.71
C GLU A 430 -2.73 4.30 -32.06
N LEU A 431 -3.91 4.94 -32.05
CA LEU A 431 -4.57 5.44 -33.26
C LEU A 431 -3.99 6.78 -33.76
N GLN A 432 -2.92 7.28 -33.14
CA GLN A 432 -2.27 8.56 -33.46
C GLN A 432 -3.22 9.78 -33.40
N ILE A 433 -4.25 9.72 -32.55
CA ILE A 433 -5.21 10.80 -32.34
C ILE A 433 -4.60 11.81 -31.37
N GLY A 434 -4.26 13.00 -31.89
CA GLY A 434 -3.71 14.10 -31.10
C GLY A 434 -4.78 14.88 -30.34
N GLY A 435 -4.51 15.24 -29.08
CA GLY A 435 -5.38 16.08 -28.25
C GLY A 435 -5.89 15.39 -26.98
N SER A 436 -6.75 16.08 -26.23
CA SER A 436 -7.41 15.52 -25.05
C SER A 436 -8.61 14.67 -25.47
N PHE A 437 -9.05 13.77 -24.58
CA PHE A 437 -10.24 12.95 -24.83
C PHE A 437 -11.50 13.81 -25.13
N VAL A 438 -11.63 14.95 -24.45
CA VAL A 438 -12.69 15.95 -24.73
C VAL A 438 -12.61 16.47 -26.16
N LYS A 439 -11.41 16.81 -26.67
CA LYS A 439 -11.23 17.29 -28.04
C LYS A 439 -11.58 16.23 -29.07
N PHE A 440 -11.27 14.95 -28.77
CA PHE A 440 -11.66 13.83 -29.60
C PHE A 440 -13.19 13.66 -29.62
N LEU A 441 -13.85 13.68 -28.47
CA LEU A 441 -15.32 13.59 -28.41
C LEU A 441 -16.01 14.76 -29.14
N GLN A 442 -15.44 15.97 -29.06
CA GLN A 442 -15.89 17.14 -29.81
C GLN A 442 -15.66 17.02 -31.33
N SER A 443 -14.78 16.10 -31.75
CA SER A 443 -14.54 15.79 -33.17
C SER A 443 -15.48 14.71 -33.71
N CYS A 444 -16.16 13.95 -32.85
CA CYS A 444 -17.10 12.91 -33.23
C CYS A 444 -18.41 13.52 -33.74
N SER A 445 -18.90 13.04 -34.89
CA SER A 445 -20.13 13.52 -35.52
C SER A 445 -21.41 13.01 -34.83
N SER A 446 -21.30 11.89 -34.13
CA SER A 446 -22.42 11.21 -33.50
C SER A 446 -22.65 11.58 -32.03
N LEU A 447 -21.89 12.53 -31.49
CA LEU A 447 -21.87 12.88 -30.06
C LEU A 447 -22.03 14.39 -29.87
N GLU A 448 -22.84 14.79 -28.89
CA GLU A 448 -22.97 16.18 -28.46
C GLU A 448 -22.24 16.37 -27.13
N VAL A 449 -21.24 17.27 -27.11
CA VAL A 449 -20.39 17.52 -25.93
C VAL A 449 -20.65 18.91 -25.37
N THR A 450 -21.16 18.98 -24.14
CA THR A 450 -21.48 20.23 -23.44
C THR A 450 -20.59 20.42 -22.22
N PHE A 451 -20.43 21.66 -21.77
CA PHE A 451 -19.72 22.00 -20.54
C PHE A 451 -20.70 22.63 -19.55
N ASN A 452 -21.18 21.83 -18.60
CA ASN A 452 -22.17 22.22 -17.60
C ASN A 452 -21.57 22.08 -16.20
N GLU A 453 -21.83 23.05 -15.32
CA GLU A 453 -21.44 23.00 -13.89
C GLU A 453 -19.98 22.56 -13.64
N ASN A 454 -19.07 23.06 -14.48
CA ASN A 454 -17.64 22.80 -14.40
C ASN A 454 -17.21 21.35 -14.77
N LYS A 455 -18.06 20.63 -15.52
CA LYS A 455 -17.80 19.27 -16.02
C LYS A 455 -18.15 19.18 -17.51
N TRP A 456 -17.49 18.26 -18.21
CA TRP A 456 -17.80 17.96 -19.61
C TRP A 456 -18.73 16.76 -19.68
N GLU A 457 -19.86 16.93 -20.36
CA GLU A 457 -20.90 15.93 -20.54
C GLU A 457 -21.03 15.57 -22.02
N VAL A 458 -21.44 14.33 -22.29
CA VAL A 458 -21.69 13.81 -23.63
C VAL A 458 -23.09 13.23 -23.68
N SER A 459 -23.81 13.52 -24.74
CA SER A 459 -25.14 12.99 -25.02
C SER A 459 -25.27 12.57 -26.47
N GLU A 460 -26.32 11.78 -26.75
CA GLU A 460 -26.77 11.63 -28.13
C GLU A 460 -27.37 12.96 -28.59
N PRO A 461 -27.08 13.40 -29.82
CA PRO A 461 -27.68 14.61 -30.36
C PRO A 461 -29.20 14.50 -30.26
N ALA A 462 -29.83 15.46 -29.59
CA ALA A 462 -31.28 15.48 -29.47
C ALA A 462 -31.88 15.41 -30.88
N SER A 463 -32.67 14.37 -31.15
CA SER A 463 -33.46 14.27 -32.38
C SER A 463 -34.46 15.42 -32.40
N SER A 464 -34.02 16.58 -32.86
CA SER A 464 -34.86 17.73 -33.12
C SER A 464 -35.05 17.82 -34.63
N ASN A 465 -36.29 17.55 -35.04
CA ASN A 465 -36.82 17.85 -36.35
C ASN A 465 -36.64 19.34 -36.66
N TYR A 466 -35.53 19.74 -37.28
CA TYR A 466 -35.49 20.97 -38.06
C TYR A 466 -34.67 20.77 -39.33
N LYS A 467 -35.31 21.16 -40.43
CA LYS A 467 -34.89 21.08 -41.82
C LYS A 467 -33.38 21.31 -41.98
N SER A 468 -32.77 20.36 -42.68
CA SER A 468 -31.68 20.61 -43.60
C SER A 468 -31.74 22.02 -44.18
N LEU A 469 -30.90 22.92 -43.67
CA LEU A 469 -30.28 23.92 -44.53
C LEU A 469 -28.91 23.35 -44.87
N GLU A 470 -28.93 22.39 -45.81
CA GLU A 470 -27.80 22.19 -46.69
C GLU A 470 -27.50 23.54 -47.32
N ASN A 471 -26.44 24.18 -46.86
CA ASN A 471 -25.64 25.05 -47.69
C ASN A 471 -24.19 24.77 -47.29
N THR A 472 -23.65 23.73 -47.90
CA THR A 472 -22.23 23.63 -48.25
C THR A 472 -21.89 24.74 -49.24
N SER A 473 -22.05 26.01 -48.82
CA SER A 473 -21.54 27.14 -49.58
C SER A 473 -20.02 27.08 -49.46
N ALA A 474 -19.37 26.71 -50.55
CA ALA A 474 -17.93 26.70 -50.61
C ALA A 474 -17.39 28.13 -50.29
N ILE A 475 -16.51 28.22 -49.30
CA ILE A 475 -15.97 29.50 -48.82
C ILE A 475 -14.87 29.93 -49.80
N HIS A 476 -15.19 30.91 -50.63
CA HIS A 476 -14.30 31.39 -51.70
C HIS A 476 -13.79 32.82 -51.48
N SER A 477 -14.40 33.57 -50.56
CA SER A 477 -14.01 34.94 -50.25
C SER A 477 -13.92 35.22 -48.75
N ALA A 478 -13.31 36.35 -48.40
CA ALA A 478 -13.26 36.84 -47.02
C ALA A 478 -14.65 37.08 -46.43
N LEU A 479 -15.60 37.55 -47.26
CA LEU A 479 -16.98 37.78 -46.85
C LEU A 479 -17.71 36.46 -46.57
N ASP A 480 -17.49 35.42 -47.39
CA ASP A 480 -18.06 34.09 -47.15
C ASP A 480 -17.52 33.49 -45.85
N LEU A 481 -16.23 33.71 -45.56
CA LEU A 481 -15.61 33.27 -44.32
C LEU A 481 -16.18 34.02 -43.10
N GLU A 482 -16.39 35.34 -43.23
CA GLU A 482 -17.04 36.16 -42.19
C GLU A 482 -18.47 35.68 -41.90
N GLN A 483 -19.28 35.41 -42.94
CA GLN A 483 -20.64 34.90 -42.76
C GLN A 483 -20.66 33.49 -42.16
N ALA A 484 -19.76 32.61 -42.60
CA ALA A 484 -19.62 31.26 -42.04
C ALA A 484 -19.31 31.31 -40.53
N LEU A 485 -18.43 32.22 -40.11
CA LEU A 485 -18.08 32.41 -38.71
C LEU A 485 -19.22 33.07 -37.92
N LYS A 486 -19.97 34.00 -38.52
CA LYS A 486 -21.15 34.61 -37.90
C LYS A 486 -22.23 33.57 -37.59
N ILE A 487 -22.51 32.65 -38.52
CA ILE A 487 -23.45 31.54 -38.31
C ILE A 487 -22.98 30.66 -37.14
N ILE A 488 -21.69 30.33 -37.10
CA ILE A 488 -21.13 29.52 -36.02
C ILE A 488 -21.24 30.23 -34.66
N ILE A 489 -20.97 31.54 -34.61
CA ILE A 489 -21.11 32.31 -33.37
C ILE A 489 -22.57 32.31 -32.91
N LEU A 490 -23.53 32.56 -33.82
CA LEU A 490 -24.97 32.51 -33.50
C LEU A 490 -25.40 31.12 -32.98
N GLU A 491 -24.92 30.03 -33.60
CA GLU A 491 -25.18 28.66 -33.13
C GLU A 491 -24.65 28.43 -31.70
N LEU A 492 -23.47 28.99 -31.38
CA LEU A 492 -22.84 28.81 -30.07
C LEU A 492 -23.44 29.72 -28.98
N THR A 493 -23.89 30.93 -29.35
CA THR A 493 -24.52 31.86 -28.40
C THR A 493 -25.99 31.54 -28.15
N ASN A 494 -26.73 30.97 -29.11
CA ASN A 494 -28.14 30.59 -28.90
C ASN A 494 -28.34 29.48 -27.86
N ASN A 495 -27.29 28.70 -27.57
CA ASN A 495 -27.31 27.62 -26.60
C ASN A 495 -26.55 27.96 -25.29
N SER A 496 -26.16 29.23 -25.07
CA SER A 496 -25.39 29.63 -23.88
C SER A 496 -25.85 30.97 -23.30
N ASN A 497 -25.69 31.15 -21.98
CA ASN A 497 -25.98 32.40 -21.26
C ASN A 497 -24.91 33.51 -21.49
N TYR A 498 -24.10 33.40 -22.56
CA TYR A 498 -22.98 34.31 -22.82
C TYR A 498 -23.05 34.87 -24.24
N ASP A 499 -22.90 36.19 -24.36
CA ASP A 499 -22.96 36.92 -25.64
C ASP A 499 -21.62 36.90 -26.41
N TYR A 500 -20.68 36.04 -26.03
CA TYR A 500 -19.34 35.98 -26.62
C TYR A 500 -18.86 34.54 -26.83
N VAL A 501 -18.00 34.35 -27.83
CA VAL A 501 -17.35 33.08 -28.14
C VAL A 501 -15.83 33.27 -28.11
N ASP A 502 -15.11 32.34 -27.49
CA ASP A 502 -13.64 32.35 -27.52
C ASP A 502 -13.15 32.04 -28.95
N ALA A 503 -12.18 32.82 -29.46
CA ALA A 503 -11.65 32.64 -30.81
C ALA A 503 -11.09 31.22 -31.06
N SER A 504 -10.56 30.56 -30.03
CA SER A 504 -10.12 29.16 -30.13
C SER A 504 -11.28 28.19 -30.31
N VAL A 505 -12.41 28.42 -29.65
CA VAL A 505 -13.65 27.63 -29.80
C VAL A 505 -14.25 27.83 -31.18
N LEU A 506 -14.25 29.07 -31.67
CA LEU A 506 -14.68 29.41 -33.02
C LEU A 506 -13.83 28.70 -34.09
N GLY A 507 -12.51 28.65 -33.89
CA GLY A 507 -11.58 27.89 -34.72
C GLY A 507 -11.88 26.40 -34.82
N VAL A 508 -12.22 25.78 -33.68
CA VAL A 508 -12.57 24.37 -33.59
C VAL A 508 -13.90 24.09 -34.28
N LYS A 509 -14.94 24.89 -34.00
CA LYS A 509 -16.28 24.68 -34.59
C LYS A 509 -16.29 24.91 -36.09
N PHE A 510 -15.48 25.85 -36.59
CA PHE A 510 -15.29 26.02 -38.03
C PHE A 510 -14.63 24.80 -38.68
N HIS A 511 -13.57 24.25 -38.08
CA HIS A 511 -12.94 23.03 -38.59
C HIS A 511 -13.95 21.88 -38.61
N HIS A 512 -14.74 21.73 -37.56
CA HIS A 512 -15.82 20.75 -37.50
C HIS A 512 -16.85 20.91 -38.63
N LYS A 513 -17.28 22.14 -38.94
CA LYS A 513 -18.30 22.41 -39.97
C LYS A 513 -17.78 22.31 -41.40
N TYR A 514 -16.52 22.66 -41.66
CA TYR A 514 -15.96 22.79 -43.01
C TYR A 514 -14.80 21.84 -43.31
N GLY A 515 -14.47 20.92 -42.39
CA GLY A 515 -13.47 19.87 -42.60
C GLY A 515 -12.03 20.35 -42.78
N LYS A 516 -11.74 21.63 -42.52
CA LYS A 516 -10.37 22.16 -42.56
C LYS A 516 -10.15 23.31 -41.57
N PRO A 517 -8.91 23.48 -41.04
CA PRO A 517 -8.59 24.58 -40.13
C PRO A 517 -8.84 25.95 -40.78
N ILE A 518 -9.32 26.93 -40.01
CA ILE A 518 -9.53 28.32 -40.51
C ILE A 518 -8.26 28.87 -41.13
N THR A 519 -7.10 28.65 -40.52
CA THR A 519 -5.82 29.14 -41.04
C THR A 519 -5.45 28.54 -42.39
N LYS A 520 -5.93 27.32 -42.70
CA LYS A 520 -5.79 26.71 -44.02
C LYS A 520 -6.79 27.33 -45.00
N GLN A 521 -8.06 27.50 -44.61
CA GLN A 521 -9.06 28.19 -45.41
C GLN A 521 -8.63 29.62 -45.77
N MET A 522 -8.09 30.38 -44.81
CA MET A 522 -7.58 31.75 -45.03
C MET A 522 -6.47 31.76 -46.08
N LYS A 523 -5.56 30.78 -46.04
CA LYS A 523 -4.51 30.62 -47.06
C LYS A 523 -5.09 30.28 -48.43
N ASP A 524 -6.08 29.38 -48.48
CA ASP A 524 -6.73 28.97 -49.71
C ASP A 524 -7.42 30.16 -50.42
N ILE A 525 -7.91 31.15 -49.66
CA ILE A 525 -8.55 32.38 -50.19
C ILE A 525 -7.65 33.62 -50.12
N GLN A 526 -6.33 33.42 -49.96
CA GLN A 526 -5.29 34.46 -50.02
C GLN A 526 -5.41 35.58 -48.96
N ILE A 527 -5.97 35.29 -47.79
CA ILE A 527 -5.98 36.23 -46.66
C ILE A 527 -4.66 36.11 -45.89
N ASN A 528 -3.90 37.20 -45.89
CA ASN A 528 -2.62 37.30 -45.18
C ASN A 528 -2.83 37.85 -43.75
N GLY A 529 -2.33 37.13 -42.74
CA GLY A 529 -2.40 37.57 -41.35
C GLY A 529 -2.71 36.43 -40.38
N SER A 530 -2.80 36.75 -39.09
CA SER A 530 -3.31 35.81 -38.08
C SER A 530 -4.83 35.78 -38.10
N PHE A 531 -5.41 34.68 -37.61
CA PHE A 531 -6.87 34.57 -37.49
C PHE A 531 -7.48 35.72 -36.67
N ILE A 532 -6.81 36.16 -35.61
CA ILE A 532 -7.24 37.31 -34.80
C ILE A 532 -7.24 38.60 -35.63
N LYS A 533 -6.18 38.87 -36.40
CA LYS A 533 -6.13 40.05 -37.28
C LYS A 533 -7.23 40.02 -38.35
N PHE A 534 -7.58 38.84 -38.83
CA PHE A 534 -8.70 38.69 -39.76
C PHE A 534 -10.04 39.02 -39.08
N LEU A 535 -10.29 38.50 -37.88
CA LEU A 535 -11.50 38.85 -37.13
C LEU A 535 -11.53 40.36 -36.81
N GLU A 536 -10.40 41.00 -36.50
CA GLU A 536 -10.30 42.45 -36.26
C GLU A 536 -10.59 43.27 -37.52
N SER A 537 -10.34 42.70 -38.71
CA SER A 537 -10.65 43.32 -39.99
C SER A 537 -12.10 43.14 -40.44
N CYS A 538 -12.86 42.26 -39.79
CA CYS A 538 -14.26 41.99 -40.10
C CYS A 538 -15.17 43.02 -39.42
N SER A 539 -16.05 43.67 -40.18
CA SER A 539 -17.01 44.64 -39.63
C SER A 539 -18.08 44.03 -38.73
N SER A 540 -18.33 42.72 -38.86
CA SER A 540 -19.35 42.01 -38.08
C SER A 540 -18.90 41.60 -36.68
N PHE A 541 -17.63 41.78 -36.30
CA PHE A 541 -17.08 41.26 -35.05
C PHE A 541 -16.47 42.34 -34.16
N GLN A 542 -16.72 42.22 -32.86
CA GLN A 542 -16.00 42.96 -31.84
C GLN A 542 -15.12 41.99 -31.04
N ILE A 543 -13.85 42.36 -30.88
CA ILE A 543 -12.87 41.51 -30.21
C ILE A 543 -12.40 42.18 -28.94
N GLN A 544 -12.38 41.42 -27.85
CA GLN A 544 -11.83 41.84 -26.57
C GLN A 544 -10.73 40.88 -26.15
N GLN A 545 -9.53 41.42 -25.91
CA GLN A 545 -8.43 40.64 -25.37
C GLN A 545 -8.49 40.63 -23.83
N GLN A 546 -8.56 39.44 -23.25
CA GLN A 546 -8.50 39.25 -21.80
C GLN A 546 -7.38 38.25 -21.48
N GLY A 547 -6.18 38.78 -21.19
CA GLY A 547 -4.96 37.98 -21.04
C GLY A 547 -4.54 37.33 -22.36
N ASN A 548 -4.36 36.00 -22.35
CA ASN A 548 -4.01 35.21 -23.55
C ASN A 548 -5.22 34.74 -24.38
N LYS A 549 -6.44 35.18 -24.04
CA LYS A 549 -7.67 34.77 -24.72
C LYS A 549 -8.31 35.95 -25.45
N TYR A 550 -8.91 35.65 -26.60
CA TYR A 550 -9.64 36.61 -27.43
C TYR A 550 -11.12 36.22 -27.45
N LYS A 551 -11.97 37.11 -26.92
CA LYS A 551 -13.43 36.98 -26.96
C LYS A 551 -13.95 37.66 -28.21
N VAL A 552 -14.80 36.98 -28.96
CA VAL A 552 -15.40 37.44 -30.21
C VAL A 552 -16.91 37.58 -30.00
N LEU A 553 -17.44 38.77 -30.27
CA LEU A 553 -18.86 39.09 -30.20
C LEU A 553 -19.35 39.50 -31.60
N ILE A 554 -20.63 39.28 -31.89
CA ILE A 554 -21.24 39.83 -33.11
C ILE A 554 -21.58 41.30 -32.85
N TYR A 555 -21.07 42.17 -33.70
CA TYR A 555 -21.38 43.59 -33.66
C TYR A 555 -22.75 43.81 -34.33
N ASN A 556 -23.76 44.16 -33.54
CA ASN A 556 -25.08 44.54 -34.06
C ASN A 556 -25.06 46.03 -34.41
N HIS A 557 -24.86 46.36 -35.69
CA HIS A 557 -25.35 47.64 -36.18
C HIS A 557 -26.88 47.59 -36.21
N SER A 558 -27.52 48.55 -35.53
CA SER A 558 -28.94 48.87 -35.73
C SER A 558 -29.20 49.35 -37.15
#